data_AF-A0A956ZBW5-F1
#
_entry.id   AF-A0A956ZBW5-F1
#
_cell.length_a   1.000
_cell.length_b   1.000
_cell.length_c   1.000
_cell.angle_alpha   90.00
_cell.angle_beta   90.00
_cell.angle_gamma   90.00
#
_symmetry.space_group_name_H-M   'P 1'
#
loop_
_entity.id
_entity.type
_entity.pdbx_description
1 polymer ?
#
loop_
_entity_poly.entity_id
_entity_poly.type
_entity_poly.pdbx_seq_one_letter_code
_entity_poly.pdbx_strand_id
1 'polypeptide(L)'
;MAVIPNVVLLFLDPVFWRLAISPHRYLCSARTKKMTSHLPNENICLDKLFSVSSDSDACESGIEILNEAVNAITADRRGSESKYRLYDPAIARVNRLFEGETLDSWLVRAAGLVEDQDVIEAYELASTANLFVLDVLNRSGKLSHSDVRAVFEAEALVSEGVLYRGFAAVALRLACRSYIDLNEALSILDIHPNKPFSRARLSNLLTKIELVDEEHLMLARLEALAKGITLGWSLIKNECVDEQMLKVLIEASFSIRERRIAESEVISTAIIALSSPEGAYPEARLVSELDLATLDRAFGNLLLASSIIGIEELLFCAEVAVEEGESLESVVGSFEIVEPSVLNGACQLARMLLNRKISARECTVLLSKLKNTGKTLAELLSSENEKSERAKPGFAPANTAFTLTARTA
;
A
#
# COMPACT_ATOMS: atom_id res chain seq x y z
N MET A 1 -23.70 6.47 -34.83
CA MET A 1 -24.43 6.85 -33.60
C MET A 1 -24.06 5.86 -32.53
N ALA A 2 -23.03 6.16 -31.74
CA ALA A 2 -22.59 5.32 -30.63
C ALA A 2 -23.14 5.91 -29.34
N VAL A 3 -23.98 5.13 -28.66
CA VAL A 3 -24.50 5.44 -27.33
C VAL A 3 -23.41 5.01 -26.34
N ILE A 4 -22.75 6.00 -25.72
CA ILE A 4 -21.82 5.78 -24.61
C ILE A 4 -22.67 5.71 -23.33
N PRO A 5 -22.51 4.69 -22.46
CA PRO A 5 -23.38 4.51 -21.29
C PRO A 5 -23.06 5.51 -20.18
N ASN A 6 -24.12 6.05 -19.59
CA ASN A 6 -24.18 7.07 -18.53
C ASN A 6 -23.64 6.64 -17.14
N VAL A 7 -22.72 5.68 -17.05
CA VAL A 7 -22.25 5.15 -15.75
C VAL A 7 -21.08 5.98 -15.17
N VAL A 8 -20.44 6.84 -15.98
CA VAL A 8 -19.31 7.68 -15.54
C VAL A 8 -19.74 8.88 -14.68
N LEU A 9 -21.03 9.20 -14.60
CA LEU A 9 -21.51 10.41 -13.90
C LEU A 9 -21.61 10.30 -12.38
N LEU A 10 -21.52 9.10 -11.78
CA LEU A 10 -21.47 8.95 -10.32
C LEU A 10 -20.08 9.25 -9.72
N PHE A 11 -19.02 9.18 -10.53
CA PHE A 11 -17.65 9.49 -10.09
C PHE A 11 -17.29 10.98 -10.16
N LEU A 12 -18.14 11.78 -10.82
CA LEU A 12 -17.96 13.22 -11.04
C LEU A 12 -19.06 14.05 -10.36
N ASP A 13 -19.79 13.50 -9.39
CA ASP A 13 -20.81 14.29 -8.71
C ASP A 13 -20.10 15.38 -7.87
N PRO A 14 -20.32 16.69 -8.17
CA PRO A 14 -19.79 17.78 -7.36
C PRO A 14 -20.24 17.72 -5.90
N VAL A 15 -21.25 16.92 -5.55
CA VAL A 15 -21.65 16.63 -4.16
C VAL A 15 -20.57 15.83 -3.42
N PHE A 16 -19.93 14.85 -4.07
CA PHE A 16 -18.89 14.02 -3.46
C PHE A 16 -17.60 14.83 -3.21
N TRP A 17 -17.24 15.72 -4.14
CA TRP A 17 -16.15 16.68 -3.95
C TRP A 17 -16.48 17.79 -2.94
N ARG A 18 -17.75 18.16 -2.76
CA ARG A 18 -18.18 19.13 -1.73
C ARG A 18 -18.17 18.52 -0.33
N LEU A 19 -18.48 17.23 -0.20
CA LEU A 19 -18.42 16.53 1.09
C LEU A 19 -16.97 16.20 1.50
N ALA A 20 -16.09 15.85 0.55
CA ALA A 20 -14.69 15.54 0.86
C ALA A 20 -13.80 16.75 1.24
N ILE A 21 -14.29 18.01 1.10
CA ILE A 21 -13.47 19.23 1.30
C ILE A 21 -14.10 20.22 2.30
N SER A 22 -15.26 19.92 2.89
CA SER A 22 -15.97 20.87 3.76
C SER A 22 -16.26 20.35 5.16
N PRO A 23 -15.39 20.61 6.16
CA PRO A 23 -15.79 20.55 7.56
C PRO A 23 -16.21 21.96 7.99
N HIS A 24 -17.51 22.25 8.02
CA HIS A 24 -18.15 23.09 9.05
C HIS A 24 -19.64 23.31 8.78
N ARG A 25 -20.47 22.61 9.55
CA ARG A 25 -21.62 23.21 10.24
C ARG A 25 -21.95 22.35 11.47
N TYR A 26 -21.30 22.61 12.60
CA TYR A 26 -21.94 22.50 13.90
C TYR A 26 -21.39 23.58 14.84
N LEU A 27 -22.34 24.36 15.36
CA LEU A 27 -22.21 25.35 16.42
C LEU A 27 -22.21 24.64 17.79
N CYS A 28 -21.44 25.22 18.72
CA CYS A 28 -21.61 25.19 20.19
C CYS A 28 -21.52 23.86 20.93
N SER A 29 -20.50 23.74 21.80
CA SER A 29 -20.72 23.72 23.26
C SER A 29 -19.39 23.61 24.01
N ALA A 30 -19.04 24.68 24.72
CA ALA A 30 -18.03 24.64 25.77
C ALA A 30 -18.41 23.62 26.85
N ARG A 31 -17.46 22.76 27.24
CA ARG A 31 -17.52 22.09 28.54
C ARG A 31 -16.11 21.83 29.07
N THR A 32 -15.73 22.69 30.01
CA THR A 32 -14.62 22.49 30.93
C THR A 32 -14.90 21.28 31.82
N LYS A 33 -13.95 20.33 31.89
CA LYS A 33 -13.87 19.39 33.01
C LYS A 33 -12.40 19.08 33.34
N LYS A 34 -11.99 19.59 34.51
CA LYS A 34 -10.87 19.11 35.33
C LYS A 34 -11.20 17.70 35.84
N MET A 35 -10.23 16.80 35.83
CA MET A 35 -9.99 15.76 36.87
C MET A 35 -8.74 14.95 36.46
N THR A 36 -7.62 15.12 37.17
CA THR A 36 -7.12 14.36 38.34
C THR A 36 -6.27 13.13 37.98
N SER A 37 -5.02 13.23 38.42
CA SER A 37 -4.07 12.21 38.83
C SER A 37 -4.67 10.97 39.49
N HIS A 38 -4.12 9.79 39.14
CA HIS A 38 -3.48 8.80 40.04
C HIS A 38 -3.38 7.44 39.32
N LEU A 39 -2.16 6.96 39.07
CA LEU A 39 -1.87 5.57 38.75
C LEU A 39 -1.09 4.97 39.94
N PRO A 40 -1.42 3.77 40.43
CA PRO A 40 -0.56 3.02 41.32
C PRO A 40 0.34 2.05 40.54
N ASN A 41 1.59 1.96 40.98
CA ASN A 41 2.58 0.96 40.60
C ASN A 41 2.20 -0.41 41.18
N GLU A 42 2.23 -1.45 40.35
CA GLU A 42 2.39 -2.83 40.82
C GLU A 42 3.72 -3.38 40.31
N ASN A 43 4.71 -3.36 41.21
CA ASN A 43 5.96 -4.10 41.05
C ASN A 43 5.74 -5.54 41.49
N ILE A 44 5.93 -6.48 40.57
CA ILE A 44 6.00 -7.91 40.87
C ILE A 44 7.43 -8.23 41.29
N CYS A 45 7.59 -8.69 42.53
CA CYS A 45 8.83 -9.21 43.10
C CYS A 45 9.31 -10.46 42.34
N LEU A 46 10.51 -10.39 41.77
CA LEU A 46 11.35 -11.55 41.41
C LEU A 46 12.54 -11.65 42.37
N ASP A 47 12.26 -11.76 43.67
CA ASP A 47 13.27 -12.06 44.69
C ASP A 47 13.13 -13.53 45.10
N LYS A 48 13.83 -14.39 44.35
CA LYS A 48 14.36 -15.69 44.79
C LYS A 48 14.91 -16.42 43.57
N LEU A 49 16.16 -16.14 43.24
CA LEU A 49 17.14 -17.07 42.69
C LEU A 49 18.46 -16.30 42.64
N PHE A 50 19.56 -16.95 43.06
CA PHE A 50 20.94 -16.45 43.13
C PHE A 50 21.36 -15.75 44.43
N SER A 51 21.65 -16.58 45.44
CA SER A 51 22.72 -16.29 46.39
C SER A 51 24.06 -16.68 45.75
N VAL A 52 24.77 -15.72 45.16
CA VAL A 52 26.18 -15.87 44.76
C VAL A 52 26.98 -14.75 45.41
N SER A 53 28.15 -15.14 45.91
CA SER A 53 29.08 -14.39 46.74
C SER A 53 29.46 -13.01 46.21
N SER A 54 29.60 -12.09 47.15
CA SER A 54 30.02 -10.70 47.04
C SER A 54 31.45 -10.55 46.46
N ASP A 55 31.51 -10.24 45.17
CA ASP A 55 32.54 -9.39 44.56
C ASP A 55 31.80 -8.47 43.56
N SER A 56 31.36 -7.33 44.08
CA SER A 56 30.19 -6.56 43.59
C SER A 56 30.45 -5.66 42.37
N ASP A 57 31.71 -5.37 42.02
CA ASP A 57 31.98 -4.28 41.05
C ASP A 57 32.38 -4.79 39.66
N ALA A 58 32.67 -6.10 39.52
CA ALA A 58 33.05 -6.71 38.24
C ALA A 58 31.86 -7.34 37.48
N CYS A 59 30.76 -7.67 38.17
CA CYS A 59 29.61 -8.33 37.54
C CYS A 59 28.60 -7.36 36.90
N GLU A 60 28.45 -6.14 37.42
CA GLU A 60 27.53 -5.15 36.83
C GLU A 60 28.02 -4.70 35.44
N SER A 61 29.33 -4.49 35.26
CA SER A 61 29.90 -4.15 33.96
C SER A 61 29.75 -5.27 32.92
N GLY A 62 29.82 -6.55 33.34
CA GLY A 62 29.59 -7.69 32.44
C GLY A 62 28.15 -7.82 31.97
N ILE A 63 27.17 -7.50 32.81
CA ILE A 63 25.74 -7.55 32.47
C ILE A 63 25.36 -6.38 31.55
N GLU A 64 25.92 -5.19 31.77
CA GLU A 64 25.71 -4.05 30.87
C GLU A 64 26.29 -4.31 29.46
N ILE A 65 27.50 -4.89 29.37
CA ILE A 65 28.12 -5.25 28.08
C ILE A 65 27.30 -6.34 27.37
N LEU A 66 26.78 -7.33 28.10
CA LEU A 66 25.92 -8.37 27.52
C LEU A 66 24.57 -7.81 27.06
N ASN A 67 23.95 -6.91 27.83
CA ASN A 67 22.70 -6.26 27.42
C ASN A 67 22.91 -5.30 26.25
N GLU A 68 24.03 -4.59 26.19
CA GLU A 68 24.38 -3.74 25.05
C GLU A 68 24.69 -4.59 23.81
N ALA A 69 25.36 -5.74 23.95
CA ALA A 69 25.59 -6.68 22.85
C ALA A 69 24.29 -7.34 22.37
N VAL A 70 23.38 -7.74 23.27
CA VAL A 70 22.05 -8.28 22.91
C VAL A 70 21.18 -7.19 22.28
N ASN A 71 21.22 -5.96 22.78
CA ASN A 71 20.54 -4.82 22.18
C ASN A 71 21.14 -4.43 20.84
N ALA A 72 22.46 -4.55 20.64
CA ALA A 72 23.11 -4.34 19.35
C ALA A 72 22.74 -5.44 18.35
N ILE A 73 22.73 -6.72 18.76
CA ILE A 73 22.31 -7.86 17.91
C ILE A 73 20.81 -7.76 17.57
N THR A 74 19.97 -7.32 18.50
CA THR A 74 18.54 -7.11 18.24
C THR A 74 18.25 -5.81 17.49
N ALA A 75 19.06 -4.76 17.63
CA ALA A 75 18.95 -3.52 16.87
C ALA A 75 19.49 -3.67 15.44
N ASP A 76 20.54 -4.47 15.22
CA ASP A 76 21.05 -4.79 13.88
C ASP A 76 20.08 -5.71 13.12
N ARG A 77 19.38 -6.61 13.84
CA ARG A 77 18.20 -7.33 13.31
C ARG A 77 17.05 -6.39 12.95
N ARG A 78 16.78 -5.33 13.73
CA ARG A 78 15.72 -4.35 13.43
C ARG A 78 16.11 -3.28 12.41
N GLY A 79 17.41 -3.05 12.21
CA GLY A 79 17.97 -1.99 11.34
C GLY A 79 18.24 -2.44 9.90
N SER A 80 18.38 -3.76 9.68
CA SER A 80 18.56 -4.38 8.36
C SER A 80 17.46 -5.38 8.01
N GLU A 81 16.36 -5.37 8.77
CA GLU A 81 15.05 -5.79 8.26
C GLU A 81 14.64 -4.77 7.19
N SER A 82 15.24 -4.86 6.01
CA SER A 82 14.51 -4.54 4.79
C SER A 82 13.28 -5.43 4.85
N LYS A 83 12.20 -4.90 5.42
CA LYS A 83 10.93 -5.59 5.64
C LYS A 83 10.64 -6.33 4.35
N TYR A 84 10.66 -7.67 4.41
CA TYR A 84 10.52 -8.49 3.22
C TYR A 84 9.17 -8.14 2.60
N ARG A 85 9.21 -7.36 1.51
CA ARG A 85 8.00 -6.90 0.82
C ARG A 85 7.40 -8.11 0.13
N LEU A 86 6.19 -8.48 0.55
CA LEU A 86 5.47 -9.59 -0.09
C LEU A 86 5.23 -9.31 -1.57
N TYR A 87 4.95 -8.04 -1.88
CA TYR A 87 4.71 -7.55 -3.23
C TYR A 87 5.96 -6.86 -3.79
N ASP A 88 7.03 -7.64 -3.98
CA ASP A 88 8.27 -7.13 -4.58
C ASP A 88 8.13 -7.01 -6.11
N PRO A 89 8.13 -5.78 -6.66
CA PRO A 89 8.03 -5.58 -8.11
C PRO A 89 9.24 -6.13 -8.86
N ALA A 90 10.38 -6.34 -8.21
CA ALA A 90 11.52 -7.01 -8.84
C ALA A 90 11.14 -8.44 -9.23
N ILE A 91 10.46 -9.19 -8.36
CA ILE A 91 10.02 -10.57 -8.61
C ILE A 91 8.98 -10.60 -9.73
N ALA A 92 8.04 -9.65 -9.75
CA ALA A 92 7.06 -9.55 -10.82
C ALA A 92 7.70 -9.30 -12.19
N ARG A 93 8.85 -8.59 -12.22
CA ARG A 93 9.64 -8.32 -13.43
C ARG A 93 10.55 -9.46 -13.84
N VAL A 94 10.74 -10.49 -13.01
CA VAL A 94 11.45 -11.71 -13.37
C VAL A 94 10.62 -12.47 -14.40
N ASN A 95 10.71 -12.02 -15.66
CA ASN A 95 10.15 -12.70 -16.80
C ASN A 95 10.76 -14.10 -16.93
N ARG A 96 10.01 -15.02 -17.55
CA ARG A 96 10.59 -16.28 -18.03
C ARG A 96 11.69 -15.90 -19.02
N LEU A 97 12.94 -16.14 -18.63
CA LEU A 97 14.08 -15.75 -19.46
C LEU A 97 14.23 -16.72 -20.64
N PHE A 98 13.78 -17.97 -20.48
CA PHE A 98 14.02 -19.03 -21.45
C PHE A 98 12.76 -19.84 -21.75
N GLU A 99 12.55 -20.19 -23.01
CA GLU A 99 11.56 -21.17 -23.41
C GLU A 99 11.95 -22.53 -22.81
N GLY A 100 11.09 -23.07 -21.93
CA GLY A 100 11.35 -24.34 -21.25
C GLY A 100 12.00 -24.23 -19.87
N GLU A 101 12.18 -23.01 -19.32
CA GLU A 101 12.61 -22.84 -17.93
C GLU A 101 11.65 -23.59 -16.98
N THR A 102 12.21 -24.47 -16.17
CA THR A 102 11.46 -25.25 -15.16
C THR A 102 11.12 -24.37 -13.95
N LEU A 103 10.08 -24.74 -13.21
CA LEU A 103 9.55 -23.91 -12.11
C LEU A 103 10.56 -23.74 -10.97
N ASP A 104 11.23 -24.82 -10.61
CA ASP A 104 12.33 -24.90 -9.64
C ASP A 104 13.48 -23.92 -9.97
N SER A 105 13.93 -23.90 -11.23
CA SER A 105 14.96 -22.98 -11.73
C SER A 105 14.51 -21.53 -11.68
N TRP A 106 13.26 -21.25 -12.07
CA TRP A 106 12.68 -19.91 -11.95
C TRP A 106 12.63 -19.46 -10.49
N LEU A 107 12.24 -20.34 -9.55
CA LEU A 107 12.15 -20.03 -8.13
C LEU A 107 13.50 -19.66 -7.53
N VAL A 108 14.56 -20.43 -7.83
CA VAL A 108 15.92 -20.18 -7.35
C VAL A 108 16.42 -18.80 -7.80
N ARG A 109 16.14 -18.45 -9.07
CA ARG A 109 16.53 -17.18 -9.68
C ARG A 109 15.73 -16.00 -9.13
N ALA A 110 14.39 -16.14 -9.05
CA ALA A 110 13.49 -15.11 -8.52
C ALA A 110 13.71 -14.85 -7.01
N ALA A 111 14.10 -15.87 -6.26
CA ALA A 111 14.51 -15.73 -4.87
C ALA A 111 15.86 -15.01 -4.72
N GLY A 112 16.66 -14.92 -5.80
CA GLY A 112 18.00 -14.30 -5.78
C GLY A 112 19.05 -15.18 -5.11
N LEU A 113 18.86 -16.50 -5.12
CA LEU A 113 19.82 -17.45 -4.55
C LEU A 113 21.01 -17.69 -5.48
N VAL A 114 20.77 -17.63 -6.79
CA VAL A 114 21.75 -17.89 -7.84
C VAL A 114 21.62 -16.81 -8.90
N GLU A 115 22.76 -16.39 -9.47
CA GLU A 115 22.79 -15.41 -10.55
C GLU A 115 22.27 -15.99 -11.87
N ASP A 116 21.73 -15.14 -12.75
CA ASP A 116 21.19 -15.58 -14.05
C ASP A 116 22.24 -16.36 -14.88
N GLN A 117 23.50 -15.96 -14.82
CA GLN A 117 24.60 -16.59 -15.55
C GLN A 117 24.87 -18.02 -15.07
N ASP A 118 24.88 -18.23 -13.75
CA ASP A 118 25.10 -19.56 -13.15
C ASP A 118 23.95 -20.52 -13.50
N VAL A 119 22.72 -20.02 -13.63
CA VAL A 119 21.57 -20.83 -14.06
C VAL A 119 21.73 -21.26 -15.52
N ILE A 120 22.15 -20.37 -16.41
CA ILE A 120 22.40 -20.69 -17.83
C ILE A 120 23.47 -21.77 -17.95
N GLU A 121 24.60 -21.60 -17.26
CA GLU A 121 25.68 -22.59 -17.24
C GLU A 121 25.22 -23.94 -16.69
N ALA A 122 24.39 -23.92 -15.64
CA ALA A 122 23.81 -25.13 -15.08
C ALA A 122 22.88 -25.85 -16.07
N TYR A 123 22.12 -25.14 -16.92
CA TYR A 123 21.33 -25.75 -17.99
C TYR A 123 22.20 -26.43 -19.05
N GLU A 124 23.28 -25.78 -19.48
CA GLU A 124 24.21 -26.36 -20.47
C GLU A 124 24.84 -27.65 -19.92
N LEU A 125 25.29 -27.63 -18.66
CA LEU A 125 25.83 -28.80 -17.98
C LEU A 125 24.79 -29.88 -17.72
N ALA A 126 23.56 -29.51 -17.33
CA ALA A 126 22.44 -30.42 -17.14
C ALA A 126 22.10 -31.17 -18.43
N SER A 127 22.12 -30.47 -19.57
CA SER A 127 21.82 -31.05 -20.89
C SER A 127 22.86 -32.08 -21.34
N THR A 128 24.13 -31.83 -21.03
CA THR A 128 25.24 -32.74 -21.41
C THR A 128 25.35 -33.93 -20.46
N ALA A 129 25.09 -33.73 -19.17
CA ALA A 129 25.18 -34.76 -18.15
C ALA A 129 23.88 -35.55 -17.93
N ASN A 130 22.76 -35.11 -18.51
CA ASN A 130 21.42 -35.65 -18.29
C ASN A 130 21.03 -35.68 -16.80
N LEU A 131 21.27 -34.54 -16.11
CA LEU A 131 20.96 -34.31 -14.70
C LEU A 131 19.94 -33.17 -14.56
N PHE A 132 19.30 -33.06 -13.41
CA PHE A 132 18.45 -31.90 -13.11
C PHE A 132 19.30 -30.65 -12.82
N VAL A 133 18.78 -29.48 -13.17
CA VAL A 133 19.48 -28.19 -13.00
C VAL A 133 19.86 -27.95 -11.54
N LEU A 134 18.96 -28.26 -10.58
CA LEU A 134 19.27 -28.13 -9.16
C LEU A 134 20.39 -29.07 -8.68
N ASP A 135 20.48 -30.29 -9.22
CA ASP A 135 21.57 -31.21 -8.86
C ASP A 135 22.92 -30.67 -9.33
N VAL A 136 22.95 -30.04 -10.51
CA VAL A 136 24.15 -29.39 -11.04
C VAL A 136 24.54 -28.18 -10.18
N LEU A 137 23.58 -27.32 -9.82
CA LEU A 137 23.80 -26.17 -8.94
C LEU A 137 24.26 -26.56 -7.53
N ASN A 138 23.77 -27.67 -7.01
CA ASN A 138 24.20 -28.23 -5.73
C ASN A 138 25.63 -28.79 -5.83
N ARG A 139 25.93 -29.57 -6.87
CA ARG A 139 27.27 -30.14 -7.09
C ARG A 139 28.34 -29.09 -7.41
N SER A 140 27.96 -27.97 -8.02
CA SER A 140 28.85 -26.83 -8.22
C SER A 140 29.07 -25.98 -6.97
N GLY A 141 28.36 -26.29 -5.87
CA GLY A 141 28.47 -25.60 -4.59
C GLY A 141 27.76 -24.23 -4.57
N LYS A 142 26.89 -23.95 -5.55
CA LYS A 142 26.12 -22.70 -5.62
C LYS A 142 24.88 -22.75 -4.73
N LEU A 143 24.31 -23.93 -4.53
CA LEU A 143 23.21 -24.17 -3.60
C LEU A 143 23.63 -25.19 -2.54
N SER A 144 23.14 -25.01 -1.31
CA SER A 144 23.29 -26.02 -0.27
C SER A 144 22.19 -27.09 -0.38
N HIS A 145 22.42 -28.27 0.21
CA HIS A 145 21.40 -29.33 0.27
C HIS A 145 20.12 -28.88 0.99
N SER A 146 20.22 -28.01 2.00
CA SER A 146 19.05 -27.43 2.67
C SER A 146 18.27 -26.50 1.75
N ASP A 147 18.95 -25.69 0.95
CA ASP A 147 18.28 -24.78 0.00
C ASP A 147 17.54 -25.56 -1.07
N VAL A 148 18.16 -26.61 -1.63
CA VAL A 148 17.53 -27.49 -2.62
C VAL A 148 16.26 -28.13 -2.05
N ARG A 149 16.28 -28.58 -0.78
CA ARG A 149 15.09 -29.12 -0.13
C ARG A 149 13.99 -28.06 0.00
N ALA A 150 14.34 -26.84 0.41
CA ALA A 150 13.38 -25.74 0.51
C ALA A 150 12.79 -25.37 -0.86
N VAL A 151 13.57 -25.43 -1.95
CA VAL A 151 13.07 -25.22 -3.32
C VAL A 151 12.04 -26.27 -3.68
N PHE A 152 12.31 -27.55 -3.43
CA PHE A 152 11.34 -28.63 -3.73
C PHE A 152 10.05 -28.50 -2.93
N GLU A 153 10.14 -28.11 -1.65
CA GLU A 153 8.96 -27.85 -0.81
C GLU A 153 8.16 -26.66 -1.36
N ALA A 154 8.83 -25.59 -1.79
CA ALA A 154 8.17 -24.43 -2.41
C ALA A 154 7.56 -24.77 -3.77
N GLU A 155 8.24 -25.55 -4.60
CA GLU A 155 7.76 -26.01 -5.90
C GLU A 155 6.50 -26.85 -5.75
N ALA A 156 6.47 -27.77 -4.78
CA ALA A 156 5.29 -28.57 -4.48
C ALA A 156 4.07 -27.68 -4.18
N LEU A 157 4.21 -26.70 -3.27
CA LEU A 157 3.12 -25.78 -2.91
C LEU A 157 2.62 -24.94 -4.10
N VAL A 158 3.52 -24.53 -5.00
CA VAL A 158 3.16 -23.76 -6.20
C VAL A 158 2.49 -24.65 -7.24
N SER A 159 3.00 -25.87 -7.44
CA SER A 159 2.45 -26.83 -8.41
C SER A 159 1.06 -27.34 -8.02
N GLU A 160 0.79 -27.47 -6.71
CA GLU A 160 -0.53 -27.76 -6.16
C GLU A 160 -1.50 -26.55 -6.25
N GLY A 161 -0.99 -25.36 -6.59
CA GLY A 161 -1.77 -24.13 -6.68
C GLY A 161 -2.18 -23.56 -5.31
N VAL A 162 -1.51 -23.98 -4.23
CA VAL A 162 -1.75 -23.49 -2.87
C VAL A 162 -1.09 -22.13 -2.65
N LEU A 163 0.09 -21.93 -3.24
CA LEU A 163 0.91 -20.74 -3.05
C LEU A 163 1.26 -20.09 -4.39
N TYR A 164 1.09 -18.77 -4.49
CA TYR A 164 1.55 -18.02 -5.65
C TYR A 164 3.08 -18.06 -5.76
N ARG A 165 3.57 -18.33 -6.97
CA ARG A 165 5.01 -18.44 -7.27
C ARG A 165 5.86 -17.25 -6.77
N GLY A 166 5.32 -16.02 -6.82
CA GLY A 166 6.03 -14.83 -6.34
C GLY A 166 6.21 -14.84 -4.82
N PHE A 167 5.17 -15.22 -4.07
CA PHE A 167 5.23 -15.35 -2.62
C PHE A 167 6.15 -16.51 -2.21
N ALA A 168 6.15 -17.61 -2.97
CA ALA A 168 7.10 -18.70 -2.78
C ALA A 168 8.56 -18.23 -2.92
N ALA A 169 8.87 -17.39 -3.92
CA ALA A 169 10.21 -16.83 -4.11
C ALA A 169 10.64 -15.91 -2.94
N VAL A 170 9.72 -15.08 -2.42
CA VAL A 170 10.00 -14.24 -1.23
C VAL A 170 10.25 -15.10 0.01
N ALA A 171 9.40 -16.11 0.24
CA ALA A 171 9.54 -17.03 1.36
C ALA A 171 10.83 -17.82 1.30
N LEU A 172 11.20 -18.30 0.12
CA LEU A 172 12.43 -19.03 -0.12
C LEU A 172 13.66 -18.14 0.13
N ARG A 173 13.63 -16.88 -0.36
CA ARG A 173 14.69 -15.89 -0.07
C ARG A 173 14.89 -15.67 1.42
N LEU A 174 13.79 -15.52 2.17
CA LEU A 174 13.82 -15.36 3.63
C LEU A 174 14.39 -16.62 4.32
N ALA A 175 13.92 -17.81 3.91
CA ALA A 175 14.33 -19.09 4.46
C ALA A 175 15.84 -19.32 4.32
N CYS A 176 16.37 -19.18 3.10
CA CYS A 176 17.78 -19.38 2.80
C CYS A 176 18.67 -18.30 3.45
N ARG A 177 18.25 -17.03 3.43
CA ARG A 177 19.04 -15.93 4.03
C ARG A 177 19.10 -16.00 5.55
N SER A 178 18.06 -16.52 6.19
CA SER A 178 17.95 -16.60 7.65
C SER A 178 18.32 -17.98 8.20
N TYR A 179 18.62 -18.96 7.33
CA TYR A 179 18.87 -20.36 7.69
C TYR A 179 17.73 -20.99 8.51
N ILE A 180 16.49 -20.74 8.10
CA ILE A 180 15.27 -21.29 8.72
C ILE A 180 14.52 -22.18 7.74
N ASP A 181 13.64 -23.04 8.24
CA ASP A 181 12.79 -23.88 7.40
C ASP A 181 11.77 -23.03 6.62
N LEU A 182 11.37 -23.51 5.43
CA LEU A 182 10.41 -22.80 4.58
C LEU A 182 9.07 -22.56 5.31
N ASN A 183 8.58 -23.54 6.07
CA ASN A 183 7.34 -23.40 6.85
C ASN A 183 7.42 -22.30 7.91
N GLU A 184 8.58 -22.13 8.54
CA GLU A 184 8.81 -21.04 9.49
C GLU A 184 8.85 -19.69 8.76
N ALA A 185 9.53 -19.61 7.62
CA ALA A 185 9.54 -18.42 6.78
C ALA A 185 8.13 -18.00 6.32
N LEU A 186 7.29 -18.96 5.89
CA LEU A 186 5.88 -18.72 5.53
C LEU A 186 5.08 -18.17 6.72
N SER A 187 5.36 -18.64 7.94
CA SER A 187 4.69 -18.18 9.16
C SER A 187 5.13 -16.78 9.58
N ILE A 188 6.41 -16.43 9.39
CA ILE A 188 6.94 -15.08 9.65
C ILE A 188 6.32 -14.07 8.70
N LEU A 189 6.21 -14.44 7.42
CA LEU A 189 5.61 -13.62 6.36
C LEU A 189 4.07 -13.59 6.40
N ASP A 190 3.44 -14.33 7.31
CA ASP A 190 1.98 -14.42 7.44
C ASP A 190 1.29 -14.93 6.14
N ILE A 191 1.96 -15.79 5.38
CA ILE A 191 1.47 -16.41 4.13
C ILE A 191 1.36 -17.94 4.26
N HIS A 192 1.27 -18.45 5.48
CA HIS A 192 1.13 -19.87 5.74
C HIS A 192 -0.27 -20.37 5.31
N PRO A 193 -0.40 -21.49 4.56
CA PRO A 193 -1.69 -21.97 4.04
C PRO A 193 -2.80 -22.18 5.08
N ASN A 194 -2.43 -22.59 6.30
CA ASN A 194 -3.39 -22.76 7.39
C ASN A 194 -4.04 -21.44 7.87
N LYS A 195 -3.34 -20.31 7.75
CA LYS A 195 -3.84 -19.02 8.26
C LYS A 195 -3.21 -17.83 7.50
N PRO A 196 -3.44 -17.70 6.18
CA PRO A 196 -2.83 -16.65 5.38
C PRO A 196 -3.41 -15.28 5.72
N PHE A 197 -2.56 -14.25 5.71
CA PHE A 197 -2.92 -12.84 5.95
C PHE A 197 -3.70 -12.62 7.25
N SER A 198 -3.39 -13.39 8.29
CA SER A 198 -4.07 -13.34 9.58
C SER A 198 -3.78 -12.06 10.37
N ARG A 199 -2.65 -11.41 10.08
CA ARG A 199 -2.19 -10.17 10.69
C ARG A 199 -2.43 -8.96 9.79
N ALA A 200 -2.97 -9.15 8.59
CA ALA A 200 -3.27 -8.05 7.67
C ALA A 200 -4.21 -7.04 8.33
N ARG A 201 -3.89 -5.75 8.20
CA ARG A 201 -4.63 -4.65 8.83
C ARG A 201 -6.07 -4.60 8.33
N LEU A 202 -6.25 -4.72 7.01
CA LEU A 202 -7.57 -4.74 6.39
C LEU A 202 -8.40 -5.91 6.93
N SER A 203 -7.77 -7.09 7.05
CA SER A 203 -8.45 -8.28 7.56
C SER A 203 -8.92 -8.12 9.00
N ASN A 204 -8.05 -7.58 9.87
CA ASN A 204 -8.40 -7.31 11.25
C ASN A 204 -9.53 -6.28 11.38
N LEU A 205 -9.52 -5.26 10.53
CA LEU A 205 -10.58 -4.25 10.50
C LEU A 205 -11.93 -4.85 10.09
N LEU A 206 -11.95 -5.67 9.04
CA LEU A 206 -13.16 -6.35 8.56
C LEU A 206 -13.77 -7.28 9.61
N THR A 207 -12.93 -8.08 10.30
CA THR A 207 -13.39 -8.96 11.37
C THR A 207 -13.97 -8.16 12.55
N LYS A 208 -13.37 -7.03 12.92
CA LYS A 208 -13.87 -6.17 14.02
C LYS A 208 -15.17 -5.45 13.68
N ILE A 209 -15.40 -5.13 12.41
CA ILE A 209 -16.64 -4.49 11.94
C ILE A 209 -17.76 -5.54 11.79
N GLU A 210 -17.42 -6.84 11.79
CA GLU A 210 -18.35 -7.94 11.49
C GLU A 210 -18.97 -7.79 10.08
N LEU A 211 -18.21 -7.23 9.12
CA LEU A 211 -18.68 -7.04 7.75
C LEU A 211 -18.68 -8.35 6.94
N VAL A 212 -17.74 -9.24 7.25
CA VAL A 212 -17.53 -10.52 6.53
C VAL A 212 -17.33 -11.62 7.55
N ASP A 213 -18.00 -12.76 7.36
CA ASP A 213 -17.82 -13.94 8.21
C ASP A 213 -16.40 -14.50 8.09
N GLU A 214 -15.88 -15.11 9.16
CA GLU A 214 -14.53 -15.68 9.17
C GLU A 214 -14.34 -16.78 8.11
N GLU A 215 -15.40 -17.53 7.77
CA GLU A 215 -15.37 -18.55 6.71
C GLU A 215 -15.13 -17.92 5.32
N HIS A 216 -15.91 -16.90 4.97
CA HIS A 216 -15.78 -16.16 3.72
C HIS A 216 -14.44 -15.42 3.64
N LEU A 217 -13.99 -14.85 4.76
CA LEU A 217 -12.70 -14.19 4.86
C LEU A 217 -11.54 -15.18 4.66
N MET A 218 -11.65 -16.39 5.21
CA MET A 218 -10.63 -17.43 5.02
C MET A 218 -10.57 -17.91 3.56
N LEU A 219 -11.72 -18.09 2.90
CA LEU A 219 -11.76 -18.42 1.46
C LEU A 219 -11.08 -17.32 0.62
N ALA A 220 -11.35 -16.05 0.91
CA ALA A 220 -10.70 -14.93 0.22
C ALA A 220 -9.19 -14.88 0.48
N ARG A 221 -8.73 -15.16 1.71
CA ARG A 221 -7.30 -15.23 2.03
C ARG A 221 -6.59 -16.36 1.28
N LEU A 222 -7.21 -17.54 1.18
CA LEU A 222 -6.67 -18.66 0.40
C LEU A 222 -6.61 -18.35 -1.09
N GLU A 223 -7.65 -17.73 -1.66
CA GLU A 223 -7.64 -17.34 -3.06
C GLU A 223 -6.57 -16.27 -3.34
N ALA A 224 -6.43 -15.28 -2.44
CA ALA A 224 -5.36 -14.29 -2.49
C ALA A 224 -3.97 -14.95 -2.47
N LEU A 225 -3.77 -15.92 -1.59
CA LEU A 225 -2.51 -16.67 -1.46
C LEU A 225 -2.18 -17.45 -2.72
N ALA A 226 -3.15 -18.17 -3.29
CA ALA A 226 -2.99 -18.99 -4.48
C ALA A 226 -2.72 -18.16 -5.74
N LYS A 227 -3.43 -17.03 -5.89
CA LYS A 227 -3.38 -16.20 -7.12
C LYS A 227 -2.36 -15.08 -7.08
N GLY A 228 -1.84 -14.74 -5.89
CA GLY A 228 -0.92 -13.62 -5.73
C GLY A 228 -1.61 -12.26 -5.88
N ILE A 229 -2.91 -12.21 -5.56
CA ILE A 229 -3.71 -10.98 -5.56
C ILE A 229 -3.84 -10.46 -4.13
N THR A 230 -4.24 -9.20 -3.97
CA THR A 230 -4.49 -8.64 -2.64
C THR A 230 -5.77 -9.20 -2.02
N LEU A 231 -5.89 -9.13 -0.70
CA LEU A 231 -7.04 -9.65 0.03
C LEU A 231 -8.33 -8.90 -0.35
N GLY A 232 -8.25 -7.58 -0.46
CA GLY A 232 -9.37 -6.74 -0.88
C GLY A 232 -9.89 -7.10 -2.27
N TRP A 233 -9.00 -7.36 -3.23
CA TRP A 233 -9.41 -7.81 -4.57
C TRP A 233 -10.10 -9.17 -4.55
N SER A 234 -9.58 -10.10 -3.73
CA SER A 234 -10.23 -11.41 -3.57
C SER A 234 -11.62 -11.30 -2.91
N LEU A 235 -11.81 -10.36 -1.99
CA LEU A 235 -13.11 -10.11 -1.35
C LEU A 235 -14.14 -9.54 -2.32
N ILE A 236 -13.75 -8.61 -3.20
CA ILE A 236 -14.62 -8.08 -4.26
C ILE A 236 -15.03 -9.21 -5.20
N LYS A 237 -14.06 -10.03 -5.63
CA LYS A 237 -14.31 -11.13 -6.56
C LYS A 237 -15.24 -12.22 -6.00
N ASN A 238 -15.17 -12.47 -4.70
CA ASN A 238 -16.08 -13.38 -4.00
C ASN A 238 -17.40 -12.70 -3.58
N GLU A 239 -17.67 -11.48 -4.08
CA GLU A 239 -18.89 -10.70 -3.82
C GLU A 239 -19.17 -10.47 -2.32
N CYS A 240 -18.12 -10.53 -1.49
CA CYS A 240 -18.23 -10.37 -0.03
C CYS A 240 -18.27 -8.89 0.37
N VAL A 241 -17.58 -8.03 -0.40
CA VAL A 241 -17.48 -6.59 -0.13
C VAL A 241 -17.60 -5.83 -1.44
N ASP A 242 -18.39 -4.77 -1.44
CA ASP A 242 -18.50 -3.87 -2.59
C ASP A 242 -17.22 -3.03 -2.79
N GLU A 243 -16.93 -2.70 -4.03
CA GLU A 243 -15.73 -1.93 -4.41
C GLU A 243 -15.67 -0.57 -3.71
N GLN A 244 -16.81 0.13 -3.58
CA GLN A 244 -16.84 1.43 -2.91
C GLN A 244 -16.60 1.30 -1.41
N MET A 245 -17.16 0.27 -0.78
CA MET A 245 -16.93 0.00 0.63
C MET A 245 -15.45 -0.31 0.90
N LEU A 246 -14.83 -1.18 0.08
CA LEU A 246 -13.41 -1.48 0.21
C LEU A 246 -12.55 -0.21 0.09
N LYS A 247 -12.85 0.64 -0.90
CA LYS A 247 -12.14 1.92 -1.08
C LYS A 247 -12.18 2.76 0.19
N VAL A 248 -13.36 2.92 0.80
CA VAL A 248 -13.53 3.73 2.01
C VAL A 248 -12.82 3.11 3.21
N LEU A 249 -12.82 1.79 3.35
CA LEU A 249 -12.09 1.09 4.42
C LEU A 249 -10.56 1.22 4.29
N ILE A 250 -10.04 1.16 3.07
CA ILE A 250 -8.61 1.41 2.79
C ILE A 250 -8.26 2.88 3.09
N GLU A 251 -9.10 3.82 2.68
CA GLU A 251 -8.93 5.25 3.01
C GLU A 251 -8.96 5.51 4.52
N ALA A 252 -9.86 4.85 5.25
CA ALA A 252 -9.90 4.91 6.72
C ALA A 252 -8.64 4.30 7.35
N SER A 253 -8.10 3.23 6.77
CA SER A 253 -6.86 2.60 7.22
C SER A 253 -5.64 3.53 7.05
N PHE A 254 -5.61 4.34 5.98
CA PHE A 254 -4.62 5.41 5.85
C PHE A 254 -4.77 6.47 6.95
N SER A 255 -6.00 6.90 7.26
CA SER A 255 -6.25 7.86 8.35
C SER A 255 -5.85 7.31 9.74
N ILE A 256 -6.07 6.02 9.99
CA ILE A 256 -5.61 5.33 11.21
C ILE A 256 -4.08 5.34 11.28
N ARG A 257 -3.40 5.04 10.17
CA ARG A 257 -1.94 5.07 10.08
C ARG A 257 -1.35 6.45 10.37
N GLU A 258 -1.97 7.50 9.83
CA GLU A 258 -1.59 8.90 10.09
C GLU A 258 -2.01 9.39 11.50
N ARG A 259 -2.66 8.53 12.31
CA ARG A 259 -3.18 8.84 13.66
C ARG A 259 -4.18 10.00 13.69
N ARG A 260 -4.90 10.23 12.59
CA ARG A 260 -5.97 11.24 12.53
C ARG A 260 -7.26 10.75 13.16
N ILE A 261 -7.54 9.46 12.97
CA ILE A 261 -8.75 8.79 13.47
C ILE A 261 -8.31 7.60 14.33
N ALA A 262 -9.01 7.40 15.45
CA ALA A 262 -8.82 6.20 16.26
C ALA A 262 -9.50 4.99 15.60
N GLU A 263 -8.86 3.81 15.66
CA GLU A 263 -9.43 2.58 15.08
C GLU A 263 -10.83 2.28 15.65
N SER A 264 -11.05 2.51 16.95
CA SER A 264 -12.34 2.32 17.61
C SER A 264 -13.45 3.21 17.04
N GLU A 265 -13.10 4.43 16.62
CA GLU A 265 -14.04 5.37 16.02
C GLU A 265 -14.50 4.84 14.66
N VAL A 266 -13.56 4.42 13.80
CA VAL A 266 -13.87 3.80 12.50
C VAL A 266 -14.78 2.59 12.66
N ILE A 267 -14.48 1.70 13.62
CA ILE A 267 -15.29 0.50 13.87
C ILE A 267 -16.71 0.90 14.30
N SER A 268 -16.85 1.83 15.26
CA SER A 268 -18.16 2.25 15.75
C SER A 268 -19.01 2.91 14.66
N THR A 269 -18.41 3.78 13.86
CA THR A 269 -19.06 4.48 12.75
C THR A 269 -19.47 3.48 11.66
N ALA A 270 -18.63 2.49 11.34
CA ALA A 270 -18.95 1.44 10.38
C ALA A 270 -20.12 0.58 10.83
N ILE A 271 -20.13 0.11 12.08
CA ILE A 271 -21.24 -0.68 12.62
C ILE A 271 -22.55 0.12 12.58
N ILE A 272 -22.52 1.40 12.96
CA ILE A 272 -23.69 2.28 12.90
C ILE A 272 -24.16 2.50 11.46
N ALA A 273 -23.22 2.66 10.51
CA ALA A 273 -23.54 2.82 9.09
C ALA A 273 -24.19 1.57 8.49
N LEU A 274 -23.69 0.38 8.84
CA LEU A 274 -24.22 -0.90 8.39
C LEU A 274 -25.57 -1.26 9.02
N SER A 275 -25.80 -0.86 10.28
CA SER A 275 -27.06 -1.12 10.99
C SER A 275 -28.22 -0.21 10.57
N SER A 276 -27.95 0.81 9.73
CA SER A 276 -28.94 1.82 9.36
C SER A 276 -29.95 1.26 8.33
N PRO A 277 -31.25 1.17 8.66
CA PRO A 277 -32.19 0.34 7.89
C PRO A 277 -32.74 0.94 6.57
N GLU A 278 -32.33 2.14 6.13
CA GLU A 278 -32.99 2.80 4.98
C GLU A 278 -32.02 3.54 4.04
N GLY A 279 -31.86 3.00 2.82
CA GLY A 279 -31.54 3.71 1.57
C GLY A 279 -30.20 4.47 1.49
N ALA A 280 -29.45 4.55 2.58
CA ALA A 280 -28.15 5.19 2.64
C ALA A 280 -27.08 4.16 2.29
N TYR A 281 -26.39 4.41 1.20
CA TYR A 281 -25.09 3.85 0.87
C TYR A 281 -24.15 3.96 2.09
N PRO A 282 -23.84 2.86 2.81
CA PRO A 282 -23.07 2.92 4.06
C PRO A 282 -21.69 3.56 3.86
N GLU A 283 -21.10 3.40 2.67
CA GLU A 283 -19.87 4.05 2.24
C GLU A 283 -19.97 5.58 2.24
N ALA A 284 -21.09 6.15 1.78
CA ALA A 284 -21.28 7.60 1.73
C ALA A 284 -21.36 8.18 3.13
N ARG A 285 -21.96 7.44 4.06
CA ARG A 285 -22.06 7.82 5.46
C ARG A 285 -20.69 7.80 6.14
N LEU A 286 -19.92 6.74 5.94
CA LEU A 286 -18.54 6.64 6.43
C LEU A 286 -17.68 7.82 5.94
N VAL A 287 -17.77 8.17 4.65
CA VAL A 287 -17.03 9.31 4.08
C VAL A 287 -17.46 10.64 4.70
N SER A 288 -18.73 10.78 5.10
CA SER A 288 -19.24 12.01 5.71
C SER A 288 -18.91 12.17 7.20
N GLU A 289 -18.81 11.06 7.93
CA GLU A 289 -18.61 11.04 9.38
C GLU A 289 -17.11 10.96 9.75
N LEU A 290 -16.24 10.44 8.87
CA LEU A 290 -14.81 10.25 9.12
C LEU A 290 -13.94 11.34 8.46
N ASP A 291 -12.89 11.79 9.15
CA ASP A 291 -11.88 12.69 8.57
C ASP A 291 -10.88 11.93 7.67
N LEU A 292 -11.32 11.65 6.44
CA LEU A 292 -10.53 10.92 5.45
C LEU A 292 -9.59 11.80 4.62
N ALA A 293 -9.34 13.06 5.01
CA ALA A 293 -8.60 14.04 4.20
C ALA A 293 -7.07 13.82 4.18
N THR A 294 -6.60 12.63 3.79
CA THR A 294 -5.17 12.26 3.73
C THR A 294 -4.51 12.67 2.42
N LEU A 295 -3.17 12.74 2.42
CA LEU A 295 -2.39 13.00 1.20
C LEU A 295 -2.55 11.85 0.21
N ASP A 296 -2.50 10.61 0.68
CA ASP A 296 -2.67 9.42 -0.14
C ASP A 296 -4.05 9.40 -0.81
N ARG A 297 -5.13 9.80 -0.11
CA ARG A 297 -6.48 9.96 -0.69
C ARG A 297 -6.51 11.03 -1.77
N ALA A 298 -5.95 12.21 -1.51
CA ALA A 298 -5.95 13.31 -2.47
C ALA A 298 -5.17 12.93 -3.74
N PHE A 299 -4.03 12.27 -3.56
CA PHE A 299 -3.18 11.76 -4.62
C PHE A 299 -3.88 10.68 -5.46
N GLY A 300 -4.44 9.65 -4.82
CA GLY A 300 -5.16 8.57 -5.50
C GLY A 300 -6.36 9.06 -6.29
N ASN A 301 -7.18 9.94 -5.71
CA ASN A 301 -8.34 10.51 -6.42
C ASN A 301 -7.92 11.40 -7.61
N LEU A 302 -6.78 12.08 -7.52
CA LEU A 302 -6.25 12.87 -8.64
C LEU A 302 -5.80 11.99 -9.82
N LEU A 303 -5.17 10.85 -9.53
CA LEU A 303 -4.76 9.87 -10.55
C LEU A 303 -5.96 9.21 -11.24
N LEU A 304 -7.01 8.88 -10.48
CA LEU A 304 -8.27 8.37 -11.04
C LEU A 304 -8.97 9.41 -11.91
N ALA A 305 -9.11 10.64 -11.40
CA ALA A 305 -9.83 11.70 -12.10
C ALA A 305 -9.13 12.16 -13.38
N SER A 306 -7.82 11.94 -13.49
CA SER A 306 -7.03 12.20 -14.71
C SER A 306 -6.94 10.98 -15.64
N SER A 307 -7.57 9.85 -15.29
CA SER A 307 -7.49 8.59 -16.03
C SER A 307 -6.05 8.15 -16.30
N ILE A 308 -5.17 8.33 -15.30
CA ILE A 308 -3.79 7.84 -15.36
C ILE A 308 -3.73 6.38 -14.90
N ILE A 309 -4.41 6.07 -13.79
CA ILE A 309 -4.50 4.73 -13.21
C ILE A 309 -5.97 4.31 -13.19
N GLY A 310 -6.24 3.01 -13.39
CA GLY A 310 -7.57 2.43 -13.17
C GLY A 310 -7.95 2.34 -11.68
N ILE A 311 -9.22 2.10 -11.38
CA ILE A 311 -9.65 1.91 -9.98
C ILE A 311 -9.09 0.61 -9.38
N GLU A 312 -9.03 -0.46 -10.18
CA GLU A 312 -8.52 -1.77 -9.76
C GLU A 312 -7.03 -1.68 -9.37
N GLU A 313 -6.21 -1.07 -10.22
CA GLU A 313 -4.78 -0.82 -9.99
C GLU A 313 -4.56 0.09 -8.77
N LEU A 314 -5.40 1.12 -8.60
CA LEU A 314 -5.30 1.99 -7.43
C LEU A 314 -5.61 1.23 -6.15
N LEU A 315 -6.70 0.44 -6.12
CA LEU A 315 -7.08 -0.33 -4.94
C LEU A 315 -5.99 -1.33 -4.57
N PHE A 316 -5.42 -2.02 -5.57
CA PHE A 316 -4.26 -2.89 -5.38
C PHE A 316 -3.09 -2.14 -4.72
N CYS A 317 -2.64 -1.02 -5.30
CA CYS A 317 -1.52 -0.25 -4.74
C CYS A 317 -1.84 0.34 -3.36
N ALA A 318 -3.08 0.76 -3.14
CA ALA A 318 -3.52 1.34 -1.87
C ALA A 318 -3.53 0.30 -0.75
N GLU A 319 -3.99 -0.91 -1.03
CA GLU A 319 -3.96 -2.02 -0.07
C GLU A 319 -2.51 -2.40 0.28
N VAL A 320 -1.65 -2.57 -0.74
CA VAL A 320 -0.22 -2.85 -0.53
C VAL A 320 0.44 -1.74 0.31
N ALA A 321 0.13 -0.48 0.04
CA ALA A 321 0.64 0.66 0.81
C ALA A 321 0.17 0.66 2.28
N VAL A 322 -1.07 0.27 2.55
CA VAL A 322 -1.60 0.17 3.93
C VAL A 322 -0.91 -0.96 4.70
N GLU A 323 -0.77 -2.13 4.09
CA GLU A 323 -0.15 -3.31 4.70
C GLU A 323 1.36 -3.11 4.90
N GLU A 324 2.04 -2.53 3.91
CA GLU A 324 3.47 -2.27 4.04
C GLU A 324 3.79 -1.07 4.95
N GLY A 325 2.83 -0.16 5.10
CA GLY A 325 3.02 1.08 5.87
C GLY A 325 3.76 2.16 5.08
N GLU A 326 3.75 2.09 3.75
CA GLU A 326 4.42 3.03 2.85
C GLU A 326 3.46 4.06 2.25
N SER A 327 3.95 5.19 1.76
CA SER A 327 3.10 6.14 1.04
C SER A 327 2.60 5.52 -0.27
N LEU A 328 1.40 5.91 -0.69
CA LEU A 328 0.83 5.43 -1.95
C LEU A 328 1.70 5.82 -3.15
N GLU A 329 2.36 6.97 -3.07
CA GLU A 329 3.36 7.44 -4.05
C GLU A 329 4.52 6.44 -4.22
N SER A 330 5.11 5.98 -3.11
CA SER A 330 6.23 5.02 -3.13
C SER A 330 5.83 3.72 -3.82
N VAL A 331 4.65 3.20 -3.46
CA VAL A 331 4.16 1.92 -3.98
C VAL A 331 3.84 2.02 -5.47
N VAL A 332 3.11 3.05 -5.90
CA VAL A 332 2.80 3.27 -7.34
C VAL A 332 4.08 3.44 -8.16
N GLY A 333 5.09 4.15 -7.62
CA GLY A 333 6.39 4.27 -8.27
C GLY A 333 7.15 2.95 -8.36
N SER A 334 7.06 2.11 -7.32
CA SER A 334 7.75 0.81 -7.29
C SER A 334 7.23 -0.20 -8.32
N PHE A 335 5.92 -0.16 -8.61
CA PHE A 335 5.31 -0.98 -9.65
C PHE A 335 5.45 -0.40 -11.06
N GLU A 336 6.08 0.78 -11.20
CA GLU A 336 6.30 1.45 -12.49
C GLU A 336 4.99 1.67 -13.30
N ILE A 337 3.85 1.77 -12.61
CA ILE A 337 2.52 1.98 -13.23
C ILE A 337 2.45 3.37 -13.87
N VAL A 338 3.14 4.35 -13.27
CA VAL A 338 3.14 5.75 -13.69
C VAL A 338 4.58 6.23 -13.86
N GLU A 339 4.81 7.01 -14.91
CA GLU A 339 6.10 7.65 -15.17
C GLU A 339 6.53 8.54 -13.98
N PRO A 340 7.80 8.48 -13.53
CA PRO A 340 8.27 9.23 -12.36
C PRO A 340 8.04 10.76 -12.45
N SER A 341 8.08 11.33 -13.65
CA SER A 341 7.83 12.75 -13.90
C SER A 341 6.37 13.13 -13.57
N VAL A 342 5.42 12.30 -14.02
CA VAL A 342 3.99 12.43 -13.78
C VAL A 342 3.66 12.18 -12.31
N LEU A 343 4.31 11.18 -11.72
CA LEU A 343 4.14 10.81 -10.31
C LEU A 343 4.51 11.98 -9.37
N ASN A 344 5.68 12.59 -9.57
CA ASN A 344 6.14 13.73 -8.78
C ASN A 344 5.22 14.95 -8.98
N GLY A 345 4.79 15.21 -10.22
CA GLY A 345 3.82 16.26 -10.52
C GLY A 345 2.48 16.05 -9.82
N ALA A 346 1.95 14.82 -9.83
CA ALA A 346 0.71 14.45 -9.14
C ALA A 346 0.83 14.63 -7.61
N CYS A 347 1.96 14.24 -7.02
CA CYS A 347 2.20 14.44 -5.59
C CYS A 347 2.23 15.93 -5.20
N GLN A 348 2.94 16.76 -5.98
CA GLN A 348 2.96 18.22 -5.76
C GLN A 348 1.57 18.83 -5.89
N LEU A 349 0.80 18.46 -6.92
CA LEU A 349 -0.58 18.93 -7.11
C LEU A 349 -1.51 18.46 -5.98
N ALA A 350 -1.37 17.23 -5.48
CA ALA A 350 -2.13 16.73 -4.35
C ALA A 350 -1.85 17.54 -3.07
N ARG A 351 -0.59 17.92 -2.82
CA ARG A 351 -0.23 18.82 -1.71
C ARG A 351 -0.82 20.22 -1.89
N MET A 352 -0.84 20.75 -3.12
CA MET A 352 -1.48 22.06 -3.41
C MET A 352 -3.00 22.01 -3.23
N LEU A 353 -3.62 20.89 -3.59
CA LEU A 353 -5.05 20.62 -3.43
C LEU A 353 -5.44 20.56 -1.95
N LEU A 354 -4.70 19.81 -1.13
CA LEU A 354 -4.91 19.75 0.31
C LEU A 354 -4.76 21.13 0.99
N ASN A 355 -3.80 21.92 0.54
CA ASN A 355 -3.60 23.29 1.01
C ASN A 355 -4.61 24.30 0.43
N ARG A 356 -5.59 23.85 -0.37
CA ARG A 356 -6.65 24.66 -0.99
C ARG A 356 -6.11 25.80 -1.88
N LYS A 357 -4.90 25.63 -2.45
CA LYS A 357 -4.29 26.62 -3.36
C LYS A 357 -4.81 26.51 -4.79
N ILE A 358 -5.20 25.31 -5.21
CA ILE A 358 -5.66 24.98 -6.55
C ILE A 358 -6.93 24.13 -6.44
N SER A 359 -7.86 24.30 -7.38
CA SER A 359 -9.08 23.49 -7.45
C SER A 359 -8.81 22.10 -8.05
N ALA A 360 -9.61 21.11 -7.66
CA ALA A 360 -9.50 19.74 -8.19
C ALA A 360 -9.54 19.67 -9.72
N ARG A 361 -10.42 20.46 -10.34
CA ARG A 361 -10.58 20.53 -11.79
C ARG A 361 -9.30 21.03 -12.46
N GLU A 362 -8.72 22.11 -11.94
CA GLU A 362 -7.44 22.63 -12.44
C GLU A 362 -6.32 21.60 -12.30
N CYS A 363 -6.23 20.90 -11.16
CA CYS A 363 -5.24 19.83 -10.99
C CYS A 363 -5.39 18.72 -12.03
N THR A 364 -6.61 18.27 -12.35
CA THR A 364 -6.84 17.22 -13.37
C THR A 364 -6.45 17.69 -14.79
N VAL A 365 -6.72 18.95 -15.12
CA VAL A 365 -6.33 19.54 -16.41
C VAL A 365 -4.81 19.69 -16.50
N LEU A 366 -4.15 20.13 -15.43
CA LEU A 366 -2.69 20.23 -15.37
C LEU A 366 -2.02 18.86 -15.48
N LEU A 367 -2.56 17.87 -14.79
CA LEU A 367 -1.99 16.53 -14.78
C LEU A 367 -2.18 15.79 -16.12
N SER A 368 -3.32 15.97 -16.78
CA SER A 368 -3.52 15.48 -18.15
C SER A 368 -2.60 16.16 -19.16
N LYS A 369 -2.32 17.47 -19.02
CA LYS A 369 -1.29 18.16 -19.83
C LYS A 369 0.11 17.62 -19.55
N LEU A 370 0.42 17.32 -18.29
CA LEU A 370 1.71 16.75 -17.89
C LEU A 370 1.92 15.38 -18.55
N LYS A 371 0.92 14.48 -18.47
CA LYS A 371 0.92 13.17 -19.16
C LYS A 371 1.18 13.30 -20.66
N ASN A 372 0.57 14.29 -21.32
CA ASN A 372 0.67 14.45 -22.77
C ASN A 372 1.96 15.14 -23.24
N THR A 373 2.60 15.95 -22.39
CA THR A 373 3.76 16.75 -22.77
C THR A 373 5.09 16.18 -22.28
N GLY A 374 5.08 15.33 -21.23
CA GLY A 374 6.28 14.84 -20.57
C GLY A 374 7.11 15.94 -19.89
N LYS A 375 6.60 17.17 -19.79
CA LYS A 375 7.29 18.29 -19.16
C LYS A 375 7.12 18.29 -17.65
N THR A 376 8.06 18.89 -16.95
CA THR A 376 7.97 19.05 -15.50
C THR A 376 6.84 20.02 -15.12
N LEU A 377 6.27 19.84 -13.92
CA LEU A 377 5.19 20.70 -13.42
C LEU A 377 5.60 22.19 -13.36
N ALA A 378 6.86 22.46 -13.02
CA ALA A 378 7.41 23.83 -12.93
C ALA A 378 7.41 24.55 -14.30
N GLU A 379 7.74 23.83 -15.37
CA GLU A 379 7.71 24.36 -16.73
C GLU A 379 6.28 24.66 -17.20
N LEU A 380 5.33 23.79 -16.86
CA LEU A 380 3.93 23.97 -17.22
C LEU A 380 3.33 25.20 -16.53
N LEU A 381 3.57 25.37 -15.22
CA LEU A 381 3.09 26.53 -14.47
C LEU A 381 3.70 27.84 -14.99
N SER A 382 4.97 27.82 -15.37
CA SER A 382 5.63 28.99 -15.98
C SER A 382 5.00 29.36 -17.32
N SER A 383 4.67 28.37 -18.15
CA SER A 383 4.03 28.60 -19.45
C SER A 383 2.59 29.12 -19.36
N GLU A 384 1.85 28.78 -18.30
CA GLU A 384 0.49 29.30 -18.09
C GLU A 384 0.50 30.75 -17.61
N ASN A 385 1.48 31.13 -16.77
CA ASN A 385 1.65 32.52 -16.35
C ASN A 385 1.94 33.44 -17.55
N GLU A 386 2.80 33.02 -18.47
CA GLU A 386 3.09 33.80 -19.69
C GLU A 386 1.87 33.96 -20.61
N LYS A 387 1.00 32.94 -20.70
CA LYS A 387 -0.24 33.03 -21.48
C LYS A 387 -1.27 33.96 -20.83
N SER A 388 -1.36 33.96 -19.50
CA SER A 388 -2.25 34.85 -18.75
C SER A 388 -1.86 36.32 -18.89
N GLU A 389 -0.55 36.63 -18.88
CA GLU A 389 -0.06 38.00 -19.09
C GLU A 389 -0.34 38.52 -20.50
N ARG A 390 -0.19 37.68 -21.52
CA ARG A 390 -0.52 38.05 -22.91
C ARG A 390 -2.03 38.21 -23.16
N ALA A 391 -2.87 37.60 -22.33
CA ALA A 391 -4.33 37.63 -22.45
C ALA A 391 -4.98 38.82 -21.70
N LYS A 392 -4.21 39.79 -21.19
CA LYS A 392 -4.74 41.12 -20.85
C LYS A 392 -4.65 42.02 -22.10
N PRO A 393 -5.64 42.03 -23.02
CA PRO A 393 -5.69 43.06 -24.04
C PRO A 393 -5.82 44.39 -23.31
N GLY A 394 -4.97 45.35 -23.65
CA GLY A 394 -5.08 46.72 -23.17
C GLY A 394 -6.52 47.19 -23.36
N PHE A 395 -7.20 47.45 -22.25
CA PHE A 395 -8.40 48.27 -22.25
C PHE A 395 -7.98 49.64 -22.77
N ALA A 396 -8.13 49.86 -24.08
CA ALA A 396 -8.06 51.20 -24.64
C ALA A 396 -9.15 52.01 -23.92
N PRO A 397 -8.84 53.16 -23.31
CA PRO A 397 -9.85 53.99 -22.68
C PRO A 397 -10.83 54.44 -23.76
N ALA A 398 -12.07 53.98 -23.66
CA ALA A 398 -13.16 54.45 -24.50
C ALA A 398 -13.46 55.91 -24.15
N ASN A 399 -12.79 56.84 -24.83
CA ASN A 399 -13.20 58.24 -24.94
C ASN A 399 -14.56 58.27 -25.65
N THR A 400 -15.64 58.11 -24.88
CA THR A 400 -17.00 58.39 -25.34
C THR A 400 -17.35 59.81 -24.91
N ALA A 401 -17.00 60.76 -25.78
CA ALA A 401 -17.59 62.09 -25.75
C ALA A 401 -19.08 61.97 -26.07
N PHE A 402 -19.92 62.07 -25.03
CA PHE A 402 -21.37 62.20 -25.17
C PHE A 402 -21.71 63.63 -25.62
N THR A 403 -21.85 63.84 -26.92
CA THR A 403 -22.47 65.06 -27.47
C THR A 403 -23.99 64.93 -27.42
N LEU A 404 -24.59 65.59 -26.44
CA LEU A 404 -26.03 65.88 -26.38
C LEU A 404 -26.40 66.83 -27.52
N THR A 405 -27.07 66.33 -28.55
CA THR A 405 -27.86 67.17 -29.46
C THR A 405 -29.34 66.88 -29.23
N ALA A 406 -30.00 67.85 -28.59
CA ALA A 406 -31.43 67.94 -28.49
C ALA A 406 -32.06 68.13 -29.89
N ARG A 407 -33.14 67.40 -30.17
CA ARG A 407 -34.10 67.83 -31.20
C ARG A 407 -35.51 67.38 -30.82
N THR A 408 -36.29 68.39 -30.47
CA THR A 408 -37.75 68.46 -30.35
C THR A 408 -38.44 68.17 -31.69
N ALA A 409 -39.50 67.35 -31.66
CA ALA A 409 -40.87 67.65 -32.11
C ALA A 409 -41.68 66.34 -32.11
#